data_AF-A0A7C9ENF1-F1
#
_entry.id   AF-A0A7C9ENF1-F1
#
_cell.length_a   1.000
_cell.length_b   1.000
_cell.length_c   1.000
_cell.angle_alpha   90.00
_cell.angle_beta   90.00
_cell.angle_gamma   90.00
#
_symmetry.space_group_name_H-M   'P 1'
#
loop_
_entity.id
_entity.type
_entity.pdbx_description
1 polymer ?
#
loop_
_entity_poly.entity_id
_entity_poly.type
_entity_poly.pdbx_seq_one_letter_code
_entity_poly.pdbx_strand_id
1 'polypeptide(L)'
;NSSPVLESQSSPTIDSQQTDLLTSDKGTFPLSQSEVPKDEAKPLCDLFKGEWVPNPSGPVYNNNSCNFIEEHQNCVKNGRPDSGYLYWRWSPRDCELPKFNPERFLDLMRNKKWA
;
A
#
# COMPACT_ATOMS: atom_id res chain seq x y z
N ASN A 1 8.08 -40.41 25.28
CA ASN A 1 8.58 -39.70 24.07
C ASN A 1 7.55 -38.67 23.67
N SER A 2 7.33 -37.58 24.42
CA SER A 2 8.29 -36.60 24.98
C SER A 2 9.04 -35.85 23.90
N SER A 3 8.50 -34.69 23.52
CA SER A 3 9.18 -33.48 23.02
C SER A 3 8.12 -32.44 22.61
N PRO A 4 8.39 -31.11 22.69
CA PRO A 4 8.16 -30.32 23.89
C PRO A 4 7.28 -29.07 23.66
N VAL A 5 6.88 -28.44 24.77
CA VAL A 5 6.29 -27.09 24.88
C VAL A 5 7.37 -26.04 24.58
N LEU A 6 7.03 -24.93 23.89
CA LEU A 6 7.85 -23.71 23.94
C LEU A 6 6.98 -22.45 23.93
N GLU A 7 7.40 -21.53 24.80
CA GLU A 7 6.70 -20.38 25.36
C GLU A 7 6.56 -19.15 24.46
N SER A 8 5.58 -18.34 24.85
CA SER A 8 5.41 -16.90 24.62
C SER A 8 6.69 -16.07 24.75
N GLN A 9 6.86 -15.05 23.90
CA GLN A 9 7.50 -13.78 24.31
C GLN A 9 6.84 -12.58 23.62
N SER A 10 6.43 -11.64 24.47
CA SER A 10 5.88 -10.30 24.19
C SER A 10 6.97 -9.32 23.73
N SER A 11 6.65 -8.44 22.78
CA SER A 11 7.52 -7.30 22.43
C SER A 11 7.43 -6.17 23.47
N PRO A 12 8.53 -5.47 23.75
CA PRO A 12 8.64 -4.54 24.87
C PRO A 12 8.10 -3.13 24.59
N THR A 13 7.52 -2.54 25.62
CA THR A 13 7.18 -1.12 25.78
C THR A 13 8.44 -0.32 26.10
N ILE A 14 8.63 0.86 25.50
CA ILE A 14 9.52 1.90 26.03
C ILE A 14 8.72 3.20 26.12
N ASP A 15 8.41 3.55 27.37
CA ASP A 15 8.03 4.89 27.83
C ASP A 15 9.30 5.70 28.08
N SER A 16 9.31 6.98 27.75
CA SER A 16 10.31 7.95 28.23
C SER A 16 9.72 9.35 28.17
N GLN A 17 9.33 9.80 29.35
CA GLN A 17 8.83 11.12 29.68
C GLN A 17 9.96 12.16 29.67
N GLN A 18 9.56 13.39 29.31
CA GLN A 18 9.97 14.71 29.84
C GLN A 18 11.46 15.03 30.03
N THR A 19 11.91 16.11 29.38
CA THR A 19 12.79 17.12 30.03
C THR A 19 12.42 18.52 29.57
N ASP A 20 12.26 19.39 30.56
CA ASP A 20 11.80 20.78 30.52
C ASP A 20 12.86 21.81 30.10
N LEU A 21 12.36 22.93 29.56
CA LEU A 21 12.79 24.33 29.69
C LEU A 21 14.27 24.71 29.50
N LEU A 22 14.56 25.54 28.48
CA LEU A 22 15.34 26.78 28.68
C LEU A 22 14.90 27.90 27.71
N THR A 23 15.01 29.10 28.28
CA THR A 23 14.49 30.43 27.99
C THR A 23 14.94 31.07 26.66
N SER A 24 14.04 31.91 26.15
CA SER A 24 14.23 33.11 25.32
C SER A 24 15.68 33.56 25.05
N ASP A 25 16.05 33.61 23.77
CA ASP A 25 16.88 34.71 23.28
C ASP A 25 16.47 35.14 21.86
N LYS A 26 16.28 36.44 21.68
CA LYS A 26 16.02 37.07 20.38
C LYS A 26 17.36 37.29 19.71
N GLY A 27 17.77 36.33 18.88
CA GLY A 27 18.95 36.44 18.03
C GLY A 27 18.58 36.39 16.56
N THR A 28 18.84 37.48 15.84
CA THR A 28 18.90 37.61 14.39
C THR A 28 19.32 36.31 13.69
N PHE A 29 18.44 35.70 12.88
CA PHE A 29 18.77 34.56 12.04
C PHE A 29 19.52 35.05 10.78
N PRO A 30 20.80 34.69 10.57
CA PRO A 30 21.41 34.79 9.26
C PRO A 30 20.74 33.75 8.36
N LEU A 31 20.40 34.13 7.12
CA LEU A 31 20.08 33.20 6.05
C LEU A 31 21.36 32.40 5.73
N SER A 32 21.66 31.36 6.52
CA SER A 32 22.64 30.35 6.16
C SER A 32 21.94 29.36 5.23
N GLN A 33 22.39 29.31 3.99
CA GLN A 33 22.12 28.22 3.05
C GLN A 33 22.70 26.93 3.65
N SER A 34 21.93 26.27 4.51
CA SER A 34 22.23 24.90 4.88
C SER A 34 21.88 24.04 3.68
N GLU A 35 22.91 23.52 3.02
CA GLU A 35 22.79 22.49 2.00
C GLU A 35 21.96 21.34 2.60
N VAL A 36 20.73 21.19 2.10
CA VAL A 36 19.88 20.05 2.43
C VAL A 36 20.66 18.80 2.01
N PRO A 37 20.90 17.83 2.90
CA PRO A 37 21.49 16.56 2.51
C PRO A 37 20.69 16.01 1.35
N LYS A 38 21.36 15.77 0.21
CA LYS A 38 20.79 15.02 -0.91
C LYS A 38 20.51 13.62 -0.37
N ASP A 39 19.30 13.43 0.15
CA ASP A 39 18.68 12.11 0.15
C ASP A 39 18.86 11.60 -1.28
N GLU A 40 19.56 10.49 -1.43
CA GLU A 40 19.64 9.77 -2.69
C GLU A 40 18.19 9.63 -3.18
N ALA A 41 17.85 10.36 -4.23
CA ALA A 41 16.53 10.34 -4.79
C ALA A 41 16.26 8.89 -5.18
N LYS A 42 15.44 8.19 -4.38
CA LYS A 42 14.96 6.86 -4.75
C LYS A 42 14.51 6.95 -6.20
N PRO A 43 14.95 6.03 -7.07
CA PRO A 43 14.55 6.08 -8.46
C PRO A 43 13.03 6.22 -8.51
N LEU A 44 12.56 7.23 -9.23
CA LEU A 44 11.14 7.51 -9.36
C LEU A 44 10.46 6.25 -9.86
N CYS A 45 9.54 5.65 -9.09
CA CYS A 45 8.80 4.50 -9.59
C CYS A 45 7.81 4.97 -10.66
N ASP A 46 8.10 4.66 -11.92
CA ASP A 46 7.19 4.88 -13.02
C ASP A 46 6.15 3.75 -13.05
N LEU A 47 4.97 4.02 -12.50
CA LEU A 47 3.87 3.04 -12.40
C LEU A 47 3.39 2.54 -13.77
N PHE A 48 3.71 3.23 -14.86
CA PHE A 48 3.28 2.88 -16.22
C PHE A 48 4.32 2.06 -16.98
N LYS A 49 5.53 1.87 -16.43
CA LYS A 49 6.58 1.01 -17.00
C LYS A 49 6.69 -0.28 -16.21
N GLY A 50 6.42 -1.39 -16.88
CA GLY A 50 6.37 -2.69 -16.24
C GLY A 50 5.94 -3.77 -17.21
N GLU A 51 5.44 -4.85 -16.64
CA GLU A 51 4.95 -6.00 -17.39
C GLU A 51 3.74 -6.64 -16.71
N TRP A 52 2.98 -7.40 -17.50
CA TRP A 52 1.94 -8.27 -16.96
C TRP A 52 2.59 -9.55 -16.46
N VAL A 53 2.31 -9.91 -15.20
CA VAL A 53 2.78 -11.17 -14.59
C VAL A 53 1.59 -12.02 -14.13
N PRO A 54 1.71 -13.36 -14.09
CA PRO A 54 0.66 -14.21 -13.56
C PRO A 54 0.30 -13.87 -12.10
N ASN A 55 -0.99 -13.93 -11.79
CA ASN A 55 -1.55 -13.72 -10.47
C ASN A 55 -2.41 -14.94 -10.08
N PRO A 56 -1.83 -15.94 -9.39
CA PRO A 56 -2.55 -17.16 -8.98
C PRO A 56 -3.69 -16.89 -8.00
N SER A 57 -3.65 -15.77 -7.26
CA SER A 57 -4.74 -15.38 -6.36
C SER A 57 -6.01 -14.95 -7.10
N GLY A 58 -5.91 -14.65 -8.40
CA GLY A 58 -7.05 -14.22 -9.21
C GLY A 58 -7.56 -12.81 -8.89
N PRO A 59 -8.74 -12.45 -9.41
CA PRO A 59 -9.35 -11.15 -9.19
C PRO A 59 -9.94 -11.03 -7.78
N VAL A 60 -9.94 -9.81 -7.23
CA VAL A 60 -10.50 -9.52 -5.89
C VAL A 60 -12.02 -9.68 -5.84
N TYR A 61 -12.67 -9.60 -6.99
CA TYR A 61 -14.11 -9.81 -7.15
C TYR A 61 -14.39 -10.67 -8.39
N ASN A 62 -15.56 -11.28 -8.42
CA ASN A 62 -16.08 -12.01 -9.56
C ASN A 62 -17.54 -11.61 -9.80
N ASN A 63 -18.17 -12.22 -10.80
CA ASN A 63 -19.54 -11.90 -11.19
C ASN A 63 -20.60 -12.25 -10.14
N ASN A 64 -20.27 -13.13 -9.20
CA ASN A 64 -21.17 -13.50 -8.11
C ASN A 64 -20.95 -12.63 -6.87
N SER A 65 -19.75 -12.06 -6.69
CA SER A 65 -19.39 -11.25 -5.53
C SER A 65 -19.65 -9.76 -5.74
N CYS A 66 -19.83 -9.29 -6.98
CA CYS A 66 -20.06 -7.89 -7.30
C CYS A 66 -21.33 -7.71 -8.14
N ASN A 67 -22.41 -7.28 -7.48
CA ASN A 67 -23.71 -7.01 -8.12
C ASN A 67 -23.72 -5.71 -8.95
N PHE A 68 -22.62 -4.96 -8.97
CA PHE A 68 -22.50 -3.70 -9.71
C PHE A 68 -21.84 -3.89 -11.08
N ILE A 69 -21.42 -5.10 -11.44
CA ILE A 69 -20.94 -5.39 -12.79
C ILE A 69 -22.12 -5.34 -13.74
N GLU A 70 -22.09 -4.36 -14.65
CA GLU A 70 -23.16 -4.21 -15.65
C GLU A 70 -23.14 -5.35 -16.67
N GLU A 71 -24.30 -5.61 -17.28
CA GLU A 71 -24.46 -6.71 -18.22
C GLU A 71 -23.48 -6.66 -19.39
N HIS A 72 -23.22 -5.46 -19.93
CA HIS A 72 -22.29 -5.27 -21.04
C HIS A 72 -20.82 -5.54 -20.66
N GLN A 73 -20.50 -5.58 -19.35
CA GLN A 73 -19.15 -5.83 -18.81
C GLN A 73 -18.96 -7.29 -18.36
N ASN A 74 -20.06 -8.04 -18.19
CA ASN A 74 -20.04 -9.37 -17.62
C ASN A 74 -19.70 -10.45 -18.67
N CYS A 75 -18.44 -10.51 -19.10
CA CYS A 75 -17.99 -11.43 -20.15
C CYS A 75 -18.30 -12.91 -19.87
N VAL A 76 -18.20 -13.35 -18.61
CA VAL A 76 -18.47 -14.74 -18.24
C VAL A 76 -19.96 -15.05 -18.38
N LYS A 77 -20.84 -14.15 -17.91
CA LYS A 77 -22.29 -14.29 -18.12
C LYS A 77 -22.64 -14.25 -19.62
N ASN A 78 -21.91 -13.45 -20.39
CA ASN A 78 -22.10 -13.29 -21.83
C ASN A 78 -21.43 -14.41 -22.66
N GLY A 79 -20.99 -15.50 -22.04
CA GLY A 79 -20.57 -16.71 -22.73
C GLY A 79 -19.11 -16.77 -23.16
N ARG A 80 -18.23 -15.90 -22.63
CA ARG A 80 -16.79 -16.02 -22.87
C ARG A 80 -16.26 -17.34 -22.27
N PRO A 81 -15.60 -18.20 -23.07
CA PRO A 81 -15.24 -19.55 -22.62
C PRO A 81 -13.93 -19.61 -21.83
N ASP A 82 -13.00 -18.67 -22.02
CA ASP A 82 -11.72 -18.62 -21.34
C ASP A 82 -11.76 -17.71 -20.10
N SER A 83 -11.02 -18.08 -19.04
CA SER A 83 -10.92 -17.30 -17.80
C SER A 83 -9.50 -16.84 -17.47
N GLY A 84 -8.50 -17.26 -18.26
CA GLY A 84 -7.08 -16.98 -17.99
C GLY A 84 -6.74 -15.48 -17.93
N TYR A 85 -7.52 -14.64 -18.62
CA TYR A 85 -7.36 -13.19 -18.59
C TYR A 85 -7.55 -12.56 -17.20
N LEU A 86 -8.28 -13.23 -16.29
CA LEU A 86 -8.52 -12.76 -14.91
C LEU A 86 -7.32 -12.95 -13.98
N TYR A 87 -6.33 -13.75 -14.38
CA TYR A 87 -5.22 -14.19 -13.53
C TYR A 87 -3.92 -13.50 -13.91
N TRP A 88 -4.00 -12.24 -14.31
CA TRP A 88 -2.84 -11.38 -14.57
C TRP A 88 -2.87 -10.16 -13.65
N ARG A 89 -1.69 -9.68 -13.25
CA ARG A 89 -1.52 -8.41 -12.56
C ARG A 89 -0.43 -7.58 -13.22
N TRP A 90 -0.58 -6.27 -13.18
CA TRP A 90 0.47 -5.35 -13.58
C TRP A 90 1.59 -5.32 -12.52
N SER A 91 2.84 -5.37 -12.96
CA SER A 91 4.03 -5.25 -12.09
C SER A 91 4.94 -4.13 -12.62
N PRO A 92 4.99 -2.96 -11.94
CA PRO A 92 5.95 -1.93 -12.27
C PRO A 92 7.39 -2.45 -12.15
N ARG A 93 8.31 -1.91 -12.96
CA ARG A 93 9.71 -2.35 -13.01
C ARG A 93 10.50 -1.93 -11.76
N ASP A 94 10.26 -0.71 -11.30
CA ASP A 94 11.13 -0.03 -10.34
C ASP A 94 10.55 -0.05 -8.90
N CYS A 95 9.38 -0.62 -8.70
CA CYS A 95 8.79 -0.82 -7.37
C CYS A 95 7.73 -1.92 -7.33
N GLU A 96 7.45 -2.39 -6.11
CA GLU A 96 6.34 -3.32 -5.87
C GLU A 96 5.04 -2.55 -5.61
N LEU A 97 4.00 -2.87 -6.39
CA LEU A 97 2.67 -2.34 -6.15
C LEU A 97 1.98 -3.18 -5.05
N PRO A 98 1.59 -2.59 -3.91
CA PRO A 98 0.93 -3.33 -2.85
C PRO A 98 -0.41 -3.87 -3.32
N LYS A 99 -0.82 -5.03 -2.77
CA LYS A 99 -2.16 -5.57 -3.00
C LYS A 99 -3.22 -4.55 -2.56
N PHE A 100 -4.29 -4.45 -3.33
CA PHE A 100 -5.40 -3.59 -3.00
C PHE A 100 -6.06 -4.05 -1.69
N ASN A 101 -6.18 -3.13 -0.73
CA ASN A 101 -6.92 -3.34 0.51
C ASN A 101 -8.17 -2.44 0.49
N PRO A 102 -9.38 -3.01 0.37
CA PRO A 102 -10.60 -2.23 0.27
C PRO A 102 -10.92 -1.46 1.55
N GLU A 103 -10.65 -2.03 2.73
CA GLU A 103 -10.92 -1.37 4.02
C GLU A 103 -10.06 -0.11 4.16
N ARG A 104 -8.76 -0.24 3.90
CA ARG A 104 -7.83 0.90 3.94
C ARG A 104 -8.21 1.98 2.92
N PHE A 105 -8.62 1.59 1.72
CA PHE A 105 -9.08 2.56 0.71
C PHE A 105 -10.33 3.32 1.20
N LEU A 106 -11.32 2.61 1.71
CA LEU A 106 -12.56 3.21 2.19
C LEU A 106 -12.33 4.12 3.40
N ASP A 107 -11.39 3.76 4.29
CA ASP A 107 -10.96 4.62 5.40
C ASP A 107 -10.40 5.96 4.91
N LEU A 108 -9.53 5.92 3.90
CA LEU A 108 -8.93 7.11 3.30
C LEU A 108 -9.95 7.99 2.56
N MET A 109 -11.01 7.36 2.05
CA MET A 109 -12.07 8.02 1.28
C MET A 109 -13.25 8.51 2.13
N ARG A 110 -13.21 8.33 3.46
CA ARG A 110 -14.27 8.86 4.35
C ARG A 110 -14.45 10.36 4.16
N ASN A 111 -15.70 10.77 4.03
CA ASN A 111 -16.11 12.17 3.82
C ASN A 111 -15.54 12.83 2.53
N LYS A 112 -15.09 12.02 1.58
CA LYS A 112 -14.65 12.46 0.25
C LYS A 112 -15.60 11.90 -0.80
N LYS A 113 -15.65 12.55 -1.96
CA LYS A 113 -16.31 12.02 -3.15
C LYS A 113 -15.25 11.74 -4.20
N TRP A 114 -15.38 10.60 -4.87
CA TRP A 114 -14.66 10.30 -6.09
C TRP A 114 -15.56 10.69 -7.27
N ALA A 115 -15.06 11.49 -8.20
CA ALA A 115 -15.78 11.97 -9.38
C ALA A 115 -14.89 11.86 -10.61
#